data_AF-A0AAD3CG32-F1
#
_entry.id   AF-A0AAD3CG32-F1
#
_cell.length_a   1.000
_cell.length_b   1.000
_cell.length_c   1.000
_cell.angle_alpha   90.00
_cell.angle_beta   90.00
_cell.angle_gamma   90.00
#
_symmetry.space_group_name_H-M   'P 1'
#
loop_
_entity.id
_entity.type
_entity.pdbx_description
1 polymer ?
#
loop_
_entity_poly.entity_id
_entity_poly.type
_entity_poly.pdbx_seq_one_letter_code
_entity_poly.pdbx_strand_id
1 'polypeptide(L)'
;MDNHHQDFDSHLEDDLSYVYDLDGDYSRSAYRGGGIDEEEGGETKALLLKIMSDNKKMRNDYEEKLKAQAVKIQQLEEAISKSNILGSSRYNNSDMREKEEEERDIKLQRLEEAISQMSLLQKSSRTTSTKPMESFDDDYRDEVRLDDFQNEDEDEDKMNVKFAEDVFSLMMISPFCSKENEKFIELLMNFTALFIISQIDDVVFKLVRRGFFCGFDLAKAAASIETIVFTEKRERVPFSLSSFCHRSFLLVTINFILIAFIVKISVNQVFRENYYFWLKHPFCTIADIHRIADGICDGGVYNSWRCKYDEGDCDEFNTAYPNCEIQDIYFDYSPVLGDGICESSLYNNYECGYEFGDVGDGICHGGWYNSNQCNSDARDCVSFNIKYPRCAIDAEKKLDPTNPLRVVPIVGDGICSSGLYNNEDCGFVDGDCTQCNASIEDRKWLL
;
A
#
# COMPACT_ATOMS: atom_id res chain seq x y z
N MET A 1 -24.96 49.19 1.66
CA MET A 1 -24.38 48.86 0.35
C MET A 1 -23.47 47.65 0.49
N ASP A 2 -23.92 46.41 0.47
CA ASP A 2 -25.21 45.79 0.76
C ASP A 2 -24.90 44.33 1.09
N ASN A 3 -25.68 43.80 2.04
CA ASN A 3 -25.65 42.43 2.50
C ASN A 3 -26.07 41.46 1.39
N HIS A 4 -25.36 40.33 1.28
CA HIS A 4 -25.96 39.07 0.83
C HIS A 4 -25.26 37.88 1.49
N HIS A 5 -25.65 37.62 2.75
CA HIS A 5 -25.70 36.25 3.25
C HIS A 5 -27.09 35.71 2.90
N GLN A 6 -27.13 34.62 2.13
CA GLN A 6 -28.33 33.82 1.95
C GLN A 6 -28.21 32.60 2.85
N ASP A 7 -29.19 32.50 3.76
CA ASP A 7 -29.57 31.33 4.53
C ASP A 7 -29.83 30.13 3.61
N PHE A 8 -29.26 28.99 3.96
CA PHE A 8 -29.78 27.68 3.57
C PHE A 8 -29.75 26.81 4.82
N ASP A 9 -30.86 26.85 5.55
CA ASP A 9 -31.20 25.90 6.58
C ASP A 9 -32.62 25.37 6.31
N SER A 10 -32.86 24.13 6.72
CA SER A 10 -34.14 23.40 6.71
C SER A 10 -34.59 22.78 5.37
N HIS A 11 -34.19 21.53 5.14
CA HIS A 11 -35.07 20.41 4.77
C HIS A 11 -34.22 19.14 4.58
N LEU A 12 -33.89 18.46 5.69
CA LEU A 12 -33.40 17.09 5.64
C LEU A 12 -33.67 16.35 6.96
N GLU A 13 -34.90 16.44 7.46
CA GLU A 13 -35.41 15.56 8.49
C GLU A 13 -36.74 15.04 7.98
N ASP A 14 -36.71 13.83 7.40
CA ASP A 14 -37.83 12.89 7.21
C ASP A 14 -37.41 11.91 6.10
N ASP A 15 -36.69 10.83 6.44
CA ASP A 15 -36.71 9.54 5.72
C ASP A 15 -35.66 8.56 6.27
N LEU A 16 -35.76 8.18 7.56
CA LEU A 16 -35.08 6.98 8.08
C LEU A 16 -35.95 6.29 9.13
N SER A 17 -37.02 5.62 8.66
CA SER A 17 -37.68 4.56 9.44
C SER A 17 -37.96 3.35 8.55
N TYR A 18 -36.94 2.50 8.39
CA TYR A 18 -37.13 1.11 7.98
C TYR A 18 -36.21 0.24 8.84
N VAL A 19 -36.74 -0.14 10.00
CA VAL A 19 -36.20 -1.21 10.84
C VAL A 19 -36.67 -2.52 10.22
N TYR A 20 -35.74 -3.42 9.88
CA TYR A 20 -36.09 -4.80 9.56
C TYR A 20 -36.47 -5.53 10.85
N ASP A 21 -37.76 -5.81 11.00
CA ASP A 21 -38.27 -6.87 11.88
C ASP A 21 -37.82 -8.22 11.32
N LEU A 22 -36.89 -8.87 12.03
CA LEU A 22 -36.49 -10.26 11.82
C LEU A 22 -37.02 -11.12 12.98
N ASP A 23 -38.34 -11.14 13.18
CA ASP A 23 -39.04 -12.16 13.95
C ASP A 23 -39.91 -13.00 12.99
N GLY A 24 -39.22 -13.78 12.16
CA GLY A 24 -39.82 -14.76 11.27
C GLY A 24 -40.00 -16.10 11.97
N ASP A 25 -41.22 -16.31 12.47
CA ASP A 25 -41.76 -17.48 13.14
C ASP A 25 -41.60 -18.77 12.30
N TYR A 26 -40.49 -19.51 12.49
CA TYR A 26 -40.26 -20.81 11.88
C TYR A 26 -40.89 -21.92 12.74
N SER A 27 -42.21 -22.05 12.67
CA SER A 27 -42.92 -23.18 13.30
C SER A 27 -44.17 -23.56 12.52
N ARG A 28 -43.99 -24.49 11.56
CA ARG A 28 -44.86 -25.65 11.26
C ARG A 28 -44.62 -26.15 9.83
N SER A 29 -43.78 -27.15 9.69
CA SER A 29 -44.02 -28.20 8.71
C SER A 29 -43.70 -29.55 9.36
N ALA A 30 -44.74 -30.38 9.43
CA ALA A 30 -44.71 -31.67 10.08
C ALA A 30 -43.92 -32.66 9.23
N TYR A 31 -42.71 -32.99 9.64
CA TYR A 31 -41.98 -34.16 9.14
C TYR A 31 -42.34 -35.36 10.01
N ARG A 32 -43.16 -36.25 9.45
CA ARG A 32 -43.34 -37.63 9.89
C ARG A 32 -42.35 -38.49 9.11
N GLY A 33 -41.44 -39.16 9.81
CA GLY A 33 -40.79 -40.37 9.29
C GLY A 33 -39.28 -40.43 9.50
N GLY A 34 -38.86 -41.41 10.30
CA GLY A 34 -37.48 -41.87 10.40
C GLY A 34 -36.96 -41.85 11.82
N GLY A 35 -37.29 -42.90 12.59
CA GLY A 35 -36.64 -43.17 13.87
C GLY A 35 -35.18 -43.52 13.63
N ILE A 36 -34.30 -42.59 14.03
CA ILE A 36 -32.88 -42.81 14.24
C ILE A 36 -32.63 -42.27 15.65
N ASP A 37 -31.94 -43.06 16.46
CA ASP A 37 -31.84 -42.92 17.91
C ASP A 37 -31.45 -41.48 18.33
N GLU A 38 -32.34 -40.85 19.09
CA GLU A 38 -32.36 -39.42 19.47
C GLU A 38 -31.28 -39.02 20.50
N GLU A 39 -30.39 -39.93 20.90
CA GLU A 39 -29.57 -39.75 22.11
C GLU A 39 -28.22 -39.05 21.88
N GLU A 40 -27.62 -39.08 20.68
CA GLU A 40 -26.29 -38.48 20.44
C GLU A 40 -26.33 -37.06 19.82
N GLY A 41 -27.49 -36.57 19.35
CA GLY A 41 -27.62 -35.23 18.75
C GLY A 41 -27.79 -34.09 19.75
N GLY A 42 -28.05 -34.40 21.03
CA GLY A 42 -28.35 -33.40 22.07
C GLY A 42 -27.14 -32.59 22.53
N GLU A 43 -25.99 -33.25 22.69
CA GLU A 43 -24.78 -32.62 23.25
C GLU A 43 -24.15 -31.61 22.28
N THR A 44 -24.07 -31.97 20.98
CA THR A 44 -23.51 -31.09 19.95
C THR A 44 -24.36 -29.83 19.76
N LYS A 45 -25.69 -29.97 19.82
CA LYS A 45 -26.61 -28.82 19.72
C LYS A 45 -26.52 -27.91 20.94
N ALA A 46 -26.39 -28.47 22.14
CA ALA A 46 -26.19 -27.71 23.36
C ALA A 46 -24.86 -26.94 23.36
N LEU A 47 -23.78 -27.56 22.86
CA LEU A 47 -22.47 -26.93 22.73
C LEU A 47 -22.50 -25.76 21.72
N LEU A 48 -23.14 -25.95 20.56
CA LEU A 48 -23.27 -24.91 19.55
C LEU A 48 -24.07 -23.70 20.06
N LEU A 49 -25.19 -23.94 20.74
CA LEU A 49 -25.99 -22.88 21.34
C LEU A 49 -25.22 -22.11 22.43
N LYS A 50 -24.38 -22.80 23.21
CA LYS A 50 -23.51 -22.16 24.20
C LYS A 50 -22.46 -21.27 23.53
N ILE A 51 -21.79 -21.74 22.47
CA ILE A 51 -20.81 -20.93 21.72
C ILE A 51 -21.46 -19.69 21.11
N MET A 52 -22.65 -19.83 20.52
CA MET A 52 -23.37 -18.68 19.94
C MET A 52 -23.79 -17.67 21.02
N SER A 53 -24.22 -18.15 22.19
CA SER A 53 -24.54 -17.29 23.35
C SER A 53 -23.31 -16.55 23.86
N ASP A 54 -22.18 -17.24 24.02
CA ASP A 54 -20.93 -16.64 24.52
C ASP A 54 -20.37 -15.61 23.53
N ASN A 55 -20.44 -15.87 22.22
CA ASN A 55 -20.07 -14.92 21.18
C ASN A 55 -20.97 -13.67 21.18
N LYS A 56 -22.29 -13.85 21.36
CA LYS A 56 -23.22 -12.73 21.47
C LYS A 56 -22.91 -11.85 22.68
N LYS A 57 -22.60 -12.46 23.82
CA LYS A 57 -22.20 -11.75 25.04
C LYS A 57 -20.90 -10.97 24.82
N MET A 58 -19.88 -11.60 24.23
CA MET A 58 -18.60 -10.96 23.93
C MET A 58 -18.76 -9.74 23.00
N ARG A 59 -19.62 -9.85 21.98
CA ARG A 59 -19.91 -8.73 21.07
C ARG A 59 -20.55 -7.54 21.81
N ASN A 60 -21.53 -7.81 22.66
CA ASN A 60 -22.19 -6.78 23.44
C ASN A 60 -21.23 -6.09 24.43
N ASP A 61 -20.37 -6.86 25.11
CA ASP A 61 -19.35 -6.30 26.02
C ASP A 61 -18.33 -5.42 25.26
N TYR A 62 -18.02 -5.76 24.00
CA TYR A 62 -17.12 -4.95 23.16
C TYR A 62 -17.79 -3.66 22.68
N GLU A 63 -19.05 -3.73 22.23
CA GLU A 63 -19.83 -2.55 21.84
C GLU A 63 -20.00 -1.56 23.01
N GLU A 64 -20.20 -2.05 24.24
CA GLU A 64 -20.29 -1.20 25.43
C GLU A 64 -18.97 -0.49 25.73
N LYS A 65 -17.83 -1.20 25.61
CA LYS A 65 -16.50 -0.58 25.76
C LYS A 65 -16.21 0.47 24.69
N LEU A 66 -16.62 0.22 23.45
CA LEU A 66 -16.45 1.15 22.34
C LEU A 66 -17.24 2.45 22.58
N LYS A 67 -18.50 2.32 23.03
CA LYS A 67 -19.34 3.47 23.39
C LYS A 67 -18.74 4.28 24.55
N ALA A 68 -18.20 3.60 25.57
CA ALA A 68 -17.54 4.27 26.68
C ALA A 68 -16.27 5.04 26.25
N GLN A 69 -15.51 4.54 25.26
CA GLN A 69 -14.37 5.26 24.70
C GLN A 69 -14.80 6.46 23.85
N ALA A 70 -15.84 6.34 23.04
CA ALA A 70 -16.36 7.45 22.22
C ALA A 70 -16.77 8.65 23.10
N VAL A 71 -17.41 8.40 24.25
CA VAL A 71 -17.77 9.45 25.22
C VAL A 71 -16.52 10.14 25.79
N LYS A 72 -15.43 9.41 26.05
CA LYS A 72 -14.17 10.01 26.55
C LYS A 72 -13.51 10.90 25.51
N ILE A 73 -13.55 10.51 24.23
CA ILE A 73 -13.03 11.31 23.11
C ILE A 73 -13.82 12.60 22.98
N GLN A 74 -15.15 12.53 22.99
CA GLN A 74 -16.02 13.70 22.92
C GLN A 74 -15.78 14.69 24.09
N GLN A 75 -15.55 14.17 25.30
CA GLN A 75 -15.21 14.98 26.47
C GLN A 75 -13.84 15.68 26.31
N LEU A 76 -12.86 15.03 25.68
CA LEU A 76 -11.55 15.62 25.39
C LEU A 76 -11.66 16.73 24.32
N GLU A 77 -12.43 16.52 23.26
CA GLU A 77 -12.68 17.52 22.23
C GLU A 77 -13.37 18.77 22.80
N GLU A 78 -14.36 18.59 23.68
CA GLU A 78 -15.02 19.72 24.37
C GLU A 78 -14.04 20.47 25.28
N ALA A 79 -13.13 19.76 25.96
CA ALA A 79 -12.10 20.38 26.79
C ALA A 79 -11.10 21.20 25.97
N ILE A 80 -10.65 20.68 24.82
CA ILE A 80 -9.75 21.37 23.89
C ILE A 80 -10.42 22.62 23.29
N SER A 81 -11.70 22.51 22.91
CA SER A 81 -12.47 23.64 22.40
C SER A 81 -12.59 24.77 23.45
N LYS A 82 -12.85 24.41 24.71
CA LYS A 82 -12.91 25.38 25.82
C LYS A 82 -11.55 26.04 26.11
N SER A 83 -10.43 25.33 25.99
CA SER A 83 -9.11 25.94 26.18
C SER A 83 -8.76 26.94 25.06
N ASN A 84 -9.16 26.66 23.82
CA ASN A 84 -8.89 27.55 22.69
C ASN A 84 -9.67 28.88 22.79
N ILE A 85 -10.89 28.85 23.35
CA ILE A 85 -11.69 30.06 23.58
C ILE A 85 -11.07 30.93 24.70
N LEU A 86 -10.45 30.34 25.70
CA LEU A 86 -9.80 31.07 26.80
C LEU A 86 -8.44 31.67 26.42
N GLY A 87 -7.77 31.13 25.38
CA GLY A 87 -6.47 31.62 24.89
C GLY A 87 -6.49 32.96 24.14
N SER A 88 -7.66 33.45 23.73
CA SER A 88 -7.77 34.68 22.91
C SER A 88 -7.89 35.99 23.70
N SER A 89 -7.83 35.99 25.03
CA SER A 89 -8.07 37.20 25.85
C SER A 89 -6.99 37.58 26.89
N ARG A 90 -5.81 36.94 26.92
CA ARG A 90 -4.73 37.35 27.86
C ARG A 90 -3.34 37.49 27.23
N TYR A 91 -2.99 38.76 27.01
CA TYR A 91 -1.69 39.43 27.18
C TYR A 91 -0.40 38.60 27.40
N ASN A 92 0.60 38.91 26.54
CA ASN A 92 2.02 39.21 26.81
C ASN A 92 2.62 38.80 28.17
N ASN A 93 2.82 37.50 28.40
CA ASN A 93 3.77 37.07 29.44
C ASN A 93 4.48 35.78 29.00
N SER A 94 5.76 35.88 28.64
CA SER A 94 6.58 34.77 28.12
C SER A 94 6.67 33.60 29.09
N ASP A 95 6.63 33.86 30.39
CA ASP A 95 6.77 32.83 31.44
C ASP A 95 5.54 31.93 31.60
N MET A 96 4.35 32.34 31.14
CA MET A 96 3.19 31.44 31.09
C MET A 96 3.23 30.52 29.88
N ARG A 97 3.86 30.95 28.78
CA ARG A 97 3.89 30.18 27.52
C ARG A 97 4.71 28.90 27.66
N GLU A 98 5.82 28.96 28.40
CA GLU A 98 6.67 27.78 28.69
C GLU A 98 5.94 26.74 29.56
N LYS A 99 5.13 27.18 30.54
CA LYS A 99 4.32 26.27 31.37
C LYS A 99 3.15 25.65 30.62
N GLU A 100 2.51 26.39 29.70
CA GLU A 100 1.44 25.86 28.86
C GLU A 100 1.95 24.92 27.76
N GLU A 101 3.20 25.08 27.33
CA GLU A 101 3.89 24.17 26.42
C GLU A 101 4.28 22.87 27.14
N GLU A 102 4.86 22.97 28.35
CA GLU A 102 5.14 21.80 29.20
C GLU A 102 3.87 21.00 29.55
N GLU A 103 2.74 21.66 29.84
CA GLU A 103 1.49 20.98 30.11
C GLU A 103 0.89 20.31 28.85
N ARG A 104 1.11 20.89 27.67
CA ARG A 104 0.68 20.27 26.39
C ARG A 104 1.50 19.02 26.08
N ASP A 105 2.81 19.06 26.27
CA ASP A 105 3.68 17.91 26.02
C ASP A 105 3.36 16.73 26.95
N ILE A 106 3.06 17.00 28.23
CA ILE A 106 2.63 15.97 29.18
C ILE A 106 1.28 15.35 28.75
N LYS A 107 0.36 16.15 28.20
CA LYS A 107 -0.93 15.63 27.69
C LYS A 107 -0.75 14.79 26.42
N LEU A 108 0.17 15.19 25.54
CA LEU A 108 0.50 14.46 24.31
C LEU A 108 1.11 13.09 24.64
N GLN A 109 2.08 13.05 25.56
CA GLN A 109 2.73 11.82 26.01
C GLN A 109 1.72 10.81 26.59
N ARG A 110 0.74 11.28 27.38
CA ARG A 110 -0.33 10.42 27.92
C ARG A 110 -1.25 9.88 26.83
N LEU A 111 -1.45 10.62 25.75
CA LEU A 111 -2.26 10.18 24.61
C LEU A 111 -1.54 9.06 23.84
N GLU A 112 -0.24 9.22 23.61
CA GLU A 112 0.60 8.20 22.94
C GLU A 112 0.67 6.89 23.74
N GLU A 113 0.82 6.98 25.06
CA GLU A 113 0.77 5.80 25.94
C GLU A 113 -0.59 5.08 25.84
N ALA A 114 -1.70 5.83 25.79
CA ALA A 114 -3.04 5.27 25.65
C ALA A 114 -3.23 4.56 24.29
N ILE A 115 -2.72 5.15 23.20
CA ILE A 115 -2.75 4.56 21.86
C ILE A 115 -1.93 3.26 21.81
N SER A 116 -0.74 3.27 22.41
CA SER A 116 0.13 2.09 22.50
C SER A 116 -0.54 0.93 23.26
N GLN A 117 -1.23 1.22 24.37
CA GLN A 117 -1.98 0.20 25.12
C GLN A 117 -3.14 -0.40 24.30
N MET A 118 -3.82 0.39 23.47
CA MET A 118 -4.87 -0.12 22.58
C MET A 118 -4.31 -1.08 21.52
N SER A 119 -3.13 -0.79 20.97
CA SER A 119 -2.44 -1.65 20.00
C SER A 119 -2.06 -3.01 20.61
N LEU A 120 -1.61 -3.02 21.87
CA LEU A 120 -1.31 -4.26 22.59
C LEU A 120 -2.56 -5.12 22.85
N LEU A 121 -3.70 -4.50 23.16
CA LEU A 121 -4.97 -5.21 23.33
C LEU A 121 -5.45 -5.86 22.02
N GLN A 122 -5.25 -5.21 20.88
CA GLN A 122 -5.55 -5.80 19.56
C GLN A 122 -4.64 -6.99 19.23
N LYS A 123 -3.34 -6.91 19.56
CA LYS A 123 -2.39 -8.01 19.34
C LYS A 123 -2.67 -9.23 20.23
N SER A 124 -3.10 -9.02 21.47
CA SER A 124 -3.46 -10.11 22.39
C SER A 124 -4.70 -10.88 21.95
N SER A 125 -5.60 -10.28 21.15
CA SER A 125 -6.79 -10.96 20.62
C SER A 125 -6.48 -11.92 19.47
N ARG A 126 -5.29 -11.82 18.84
CA ARG A 126 -4.92 -12.63 17.67
C ARG A 126 -4.17 -13.92 18.01
N THR A 127 -3.68 -14.09 19.23
CA THR A 127 -2.79 -15.21 19.60
C THR A 127 -3.47 -16.40 20.28
N THR A 128 -4.78 -16.35 20.51
CA THR A 128 -5.55 -17.47 21.07
C THR A 128 -6.29 -18.28 20.01
N SER A 129 -5.60 -18.84 19.01
CA SER A 129 -6.20 -19.87 18.14
C SER A 129 -5.18 -20.63 17.31
N THR A 130 -4.30 -21.42 17.95
CA THR A 130 -3.70 -22.61 17.29
C THR A 130 -3.16 -23.57 18.36
N LYS A 131 -3.76 -24.76 18.47
CA LYS A 131 -3.11 -25.94 19.06
C LYS A 131 -2.83 -26.94 17.93
N PRO A 132 -1.65 -27.56 17.86
CA PRO A 132 -1.33 -28.55 16.84
C PRO A 132 -1.91 -29.91 17.20
N MET A 133 -2.41 -30.63 16.20
CA MET A 133 -2.97 -31.98 16.32
C MET A 133 -1.88 -33.01 15.99
N GLU A 134 -1.71 -33.99 16.88
CA GLU A 134 -0.70 -35.06 16.81
C GLU A 134 -0.99 -36.06 15.68
N SER A 135 0.10 -36.61 15.14
CA SER A 135 0.19 -37.60 14.07
C SER A 135 -0.29 -38.99 14.50
N PHE A 136 -1.04 -39.65 13.61
CA PHE A 136 -1.39 -41.07 13.72
C PHE A 136 -0.73 -41.83 12.55
N ASP A 137 0.10 -42.83 12.88
CA ASP A 137 0.59 -43.87 11.97
C ASP A 137 -0.51 -44.91 11.76
N ASP A 138 -0.66 -45.44 10.53
CA ASP A 138 -0.55 -46.89 10.27
C ASP A 138 -0.80 -47.29 8.80
N ASP A 139 0.20 -48.02 8.31
CA ASP A 139 0.23 -49.20 7.44
C ASP A 139 -1.11 -49.72 6.85
N TYR A 140 -1.27 -49.67 5.52
CA TYR A 140 -1.98 -50.71 4.75
C TYR A 140 -1.72 -50.54 3.23
N ARG A 141 -1.08 -51.55 2.65
CA ARG A 141 -0.68 -51.66 1.24
C ARG A 141 -1.46 -52.82 0.61
N ASP A 142 -2.37 -52.51 -0.30
CA ASP A 142 -2.99 -53.51 -1.19
C ASP A 142 -2.98 -53.02 -2.65
N GLU A 143 -2.58 -53.92 -3.54
CA GLU A 143 -2.48 -53.75 -4.98
C GLU A 143 -3.87 -53.70 -5.63
N VAL A 144 -4.16 -52.63 -6.37
CA VAL A 144 -5.34 -52.55 -7.24
C VAL A 144 -4.90 -52.48 -8.70
N ARG A 145 -5.37 -53.47 -9.48
CA ARG A 145 -5.18 -53.60 -10.92
C ARG A 145 -5.80 -52.43 -11.68
N LEU A 146 -4.98 -51.83 -12.54
CA LEU A 146 -5.35 -50.84 -13.55
C LEU A 146 -5.72 -51.56 -14.85
N ASP A 147 -7.00 -51.81 -15.07
CA ASP A 147 -7.56 -52.14 -16.40
C ASP A 147 -9.01 -51.65 -16.39
N ASP A 148 -9.24 -50.37 -16.74
CA ASP A 148 -10.50 -49.82 -17.27
C ASP A 148 -10.48 -48.27 -17.21
N PHE A 149 -9.76 -47.61 -18.11
CA PHE A 149 -9.98 -46.18 -18.43
C PHE A 149 -9.55 -45.90 -19.87
N GLN A 150 -10.44 -46.20 -20.81
CA GLN A 150 -10.46 -45.60 -22.14
C GLN A 150 -11.90 -45.13 -22.38
N ASN A 151 -12.06 -43.85 -22.74
CA ASN A 151 -13.28 -43.13 -23.13
C ASN A 151 -13.80 -42.07 -22.14
N GLU A 152 -13.03 -41.02 -21.83
CA GLU A 152 -13.56 -39.78 -21.21
C GLU A 152 -12.91 -38.47 -21.74
N ASP A 153 -12.46 -38.43 -23.00
CA ASP A 153 -11.77 -37.26 -23.56
C ASP A 153 -12.70 -36.19 -24.20
N GLU A 154 -14.03 -36.33 -24.13
CA GLU A 154 -14.97 -35.38 -24.78
C GLU A 154 -15.58 -34.30 -23.84
N ASP A 155 -15.30 -34.34 -22.54
CA ASP A 155 -15.85 -33.37 -21.56
C ASP A 155 -14.84 -32.34 -21.04
N GLU A 156 -13.57 -32.43 -21.46
CA GLU A 156 -12.48 -31.58 -20.98
C GLU A 156 -12.53 -30.15 -21.54
N ASP A 157 -13.02 -29.96 -22.76
CA ASP A 157 -13.12 -28.64 -23.40
C ASP A 157 -14.32 -27.80 -22.92
N LYS A 158 -15.36 -28.43 -22.37
CA LYS A 158 -16.56 -27.72 -21.88
C LYS A 158 -16.36 -27.07 -20.51
N MET A 159 -15.45 -27.59 -19.70
CA MET A 159 -15.22 -27.12 -18.34
C MET A 159 -14.35 -25.85 -18.31
N ASN A 160 -13.36 -25.75 -19.20
CA ASN A 160 -12.46 -24.61 -19.30
C ASN A 160 -13.15 -23.34 -19.85
N VAL A 161 -14.15 -23.50 -20.72
CA VAL A 161 -14.95 -22.37 -21.26
C VAL A 161 -15.91 -21.82 -20.20
N LYS A 162 -16.54 -22.68 -19.41
CA LYS A 162 -17.45 -22.27 -18.33
C LYS A 162 -16.71 -21.61 -17.15
N PHE A 163 -15.50 -22.08 -16.85
CA PHE A 163 -14.57 -21.48 -15.90
C PHE A 163 -14.20 -20.03 -16.27
N ALA A 164 -13.95 -19.75 -17.54
CA ALA A 164 -13.68 -18.39 -18.01
C ALA A 164 -14.94 -17.49 -17.97
N GLU A 165 -16.12 -18.02 -18.28
CA GLU A 165 -17.38 -17.26 -18.27
C GLU A 165 -17.84 -16.83 -16.87
N ASP A 166 -17.67 -17.69 -15.86
CA ASP A 166 -18.12 -17.44 -14.48
C ASP A 166 -17.16 -16.49 -13.73
N VAL A 167 -15.84 -16.60 -13.95
CA VAL A 167 -14.82 -15.69 -13.38
C VAL A 167 -14.96 -14.26 -13.94
N PHE A 168 -15.28 -14.13 -15.23
CA PHE A 168 -15.39 -12.83 -15.90
C PHE A 168 -16.74 -12.12 -15.61
N SER A 169 -17.80 -12.88 -15.31
CA SER A 169 -19.11 -12.31 -14.92
C SER A 169 -19.10 -11.70 -13.52
N LEU A 170 -18.31 -12.27 -12.59
CA LEU A 170 -18.23 -11.81 -11.19
C LEU A 170 -17.32 -10.59 -11.00
N MET A 171 -16.24 -10.46 -11.79
CA MET A 171 -15.38 -9.26 -11.81
C MET A 171 -16.12 -7.99 -12.27
N MET A 172 -17.28 -8.12 -12.91
CA MET A 172 -17.88 -7.05 -13.71
C MET A 172 -19.17 -6.44 -13.16
N ILE A 173 -19.61 -6.87 -11.98
CA ILE A 173 -20.67 -6.17 -11.21
C ILE A 173 -20.08 -4.97 -10.42
N SER A 174 -18.75 -4.85 -10.36
CA SER A 174 -18.03 -3.82 -9.58
C SER A 174 -18.21 -2.34 -9.98
N PRO A 175 -18.51 -1.92 -11.23
CA PRO A 175 -18.45 -0.48 -11.56
C PRO A 175 -19.75 0.31 -11.35
N PHE A 176 -20.82 -0.29 -10.80
CA PHE A 176 -22.13 0.38 -10.68
C PHE A 176 -22.48 0.98 -9.31
N CYS A 177 -21.51 1.23 -8.43
CA CYS A 177 -21.78 1.94 -7.17
C CYS A 177 -21.04 3.28 -7.08
N SER A 178 -21.84 4.31 -6.86
CA SER A 178 -21.51 5.72 -6.67
C SER A 178 -20.34 5.98 -5.69
N LYS A 179 -19.72 7.16 -5.87
CA LYS A 179 -18.53 7.79 -5.25
C LYS A 179 -18.27 7.65 -3.74
N GLU A 180 -19.05 6.93 -2.96
CA GLU A 180 -19.00 7.02 -1.48
C GLU A 180 -18.41 5.82 -0.74
N ASN A 181 -17.90 4.77 -1.39
CA ASN A 181 -17.32 3.66 -0.63
C ASN A 181 -16.08 3.05 -1.28
N GLU A 182 -14.92 3.66 -1.03
CA GLU A 182 -13.60 3.03 -1.25
C GLU A 182 -13.52 1.66 -0.54
N LYS A 183 -14.14 1.55 0.65
CA LYS A 183 -14.28 0.30 1.41
C LYS A 183 -15.07 -0.80 0.68
N PHE A 184 -15.97 -0.44 -0.24
CA PHE A 184 -16.74 -1.40 -1.02
C PHE A 184 -15.92 -1.96 -2.18
N ILE A 185 -15.04 -1.15 -2.78
CA ILE A 185 -14.10 -1.60 -3.81
C ILE A 185 -13.10 -2.60 -3.20
N GLU A 186 -12.54 -2.30 -2.03
CA GLU A 186 -11.68 -3.27 -1.31
C GLU A 186 -12.45 -4.55 -0.96
N LEU A 187 -13.71 -4.45 -0.53
CA LEU A 187 -14.55 -5.61 -0.25
C LEU A 187 -14.79 -6.47 -1.51
N LEU A 188 -15.05 -5.83 -2.66
CA LEU A 188 -15.24 -6.53 -3.93
C LEU A 188 -13.94 -7.15 -4.46
N MET A 189 -12.80 -6.48 -4.29
CA MET A 189 -11.49 -7.06 -4.61
C MET A 189 -11.23 -8.31 -3.76
N ASN A 190 -11.52 -8.25 -2.45
CA ASN A 190 -11.37 -9.39 -1.55
C ASN A 190 -12.35 -10.53 -1.90
N PHE A 191 -13.59 -10.20 -2.27
CA PHE A 191 -14.58 -11.20 -2.67
C PHE A 191 -14.19 -11.88 -4.00
N THR A 192 -13.68 -11.10 -4.96
CA THR A 192 -13.18 -11.61 -6.24
C THR A 192 -11.96 -12.51 -6.03
N ALA A 193 -11.03 -12.12 -5.16
CA ALA A 193 -9.87 -12.94 -4.82
C ALA A 193 -10.28 -14.26 -4.17
N LEU A 194 -11.23 -14.24 -3.22
CA LEU A 194 -11.75 -15.45 -2.58
C LEU A 194 -12.49 -16.36 -3.58
N PHE A 195 -13.22 -15.78 -4.53
CA PHE A 195 -13.88 -16.55 -5.59
C PHE A 195 -12.86 -17.22 -6.52
N ILE A 196 -11.82 -16.50 -6.94
CA ILE A 196 -10.73 -17.06 -7.76
C ILE A 196 -10.02 -18.18 -7.00
N ILE A 197 -9.69 -17.97 -5.72
CA ILE A 197 -9.06 -19.01 -4.88
C ILE A 197 -9.96 -20.24 -4.79
N SER A 198 -11.26 -20.07 -4.57
CA SER A 198 -12.22 -21.17 -4.51
C SER A 198 -12.28 -21.98 -5.81
N GLN A 199 -12.23 -21.32 -6.97
CA GLN A 199 -12.23 -22.01 -8.27
C GLN A 199 -10.89 -22.68 -8.59
N ILE A 200 -9.77 -22.05 -8.20
CA ILE A 200 -8.44 -22.67 -8.33
C ILE A 200 -8.36 -23.91 -7.45
N ASP A 201 -8.93 -23.88 -6.24
CA ASP A 201 -8.96 -25.02 -5.33
C ASP A 201 -9.67 -26.21 -5.99
N ASP A 202 -10.84 -25.99 -6.59
CA ASP A 202 -11.59 -27.00 -7.36
C ASP A 202 -10.79 -27.58 -8.55
N VAL A 203 -10.05 -26.74 -9.27
CA VAL A 203 -9.17 -27.18 -10.37
C VAL A 203 -7.98 -27.96 -9.85
N VAL A 204 -7.34 -27.50 -8.76
CA VAL A 204 -6.20 -28.16 -8.12
C VAL A 204 -6.62 -29.51 -7.57
N PHE A 205 -7.78 -29.63 -6.91
CA PHE A 205 -8.33 -30.92 -6.45
C PHE A 205 -8.54 -31.89 -7.62
N LYS A 206 -9.07 -31.41 -8.76
CA LYS A 206 -9.22 -32.24 -9.97
C LYS A 206 -7.88 -32.67 -10.57
N LEU A 207 -6.88 -31.79 -10.56
CA LEU A 207 -5.52 -32.10 -11.05
C LEU A 207 -4.77 -33.07 -10.12
N VAL A 208 -4.89 -32.90 -8.80
CA VAL A 208 -4.35 -33.82 -7.79
C VAL A 208 -4.99 -35.21 -7.94
N ARG A 209 -6.31 -35.27 -8.17
CA ARG A 209 -7.03 -36.54 -8.43
C ARG A 209 -6.52 -37.26 -9.67
N ARG A 210 -6.12 -36.53 -10.70
CA ARG A 210 -5.54 -37.10 -11.94
C ARG A 210 -4.07 -37.48 -11.79
N GLY A 211 -3.49 -37.33 -10.60
CA GLY A 211 -2.09 -37.65 -10.33
C GLY A 211 -1.09 -36.68 -10.96
N PHE A 212 -1.55 -35.49 -11.37
CA PHE A 212 -0.72 -34.50 -12.07
C PHE A 212 0.35 -33.89 -11.15
N PHE A 213 0.07 -33.82 -9.85
CA PHE A 213 1.06 -33.53 -8.82
C PHE A 213 1.57 -34.85 -8.26
N CYS A 214 2.81 -35.20 -8.61
CA CYS A 214 3.46 -36.50 -8.45
C CYS A 214 3.58 -37.01 -7.00
N GLY A 215 2.46 -37.36 -6.36
CA GLY A 215 2.43 -38.00 -5.05
C GLY A 215 1.16 -38.83 -4.87
N PHE A 216 1.30 -40.15 -4.95
CA PHE A 216 0.21 -41.11 -4.72
C PHE A 216 -0.44 -40.91 -3.34
N ASP A 217 0.35 -40.46 -2.36
CA ASP A 217 -0.11 -40.18 -1.00
C ASP A 217 -1.05 -38.97 -0.93
N LEU A 218 -0.83 -37.94 -1.77
CA LEU A 218 -1.66 -36.73 -1.81
C LEU A 218 -3.01 -37.02 -2.49
N ALA A 219 -3.02 -37.85 -3.55
CA ALA A 219 -4.25 -38.32 -4.18
C ALA A 219 -5.07 -39.21 -3.23
N LYS A 220 -4.41 -40.09 -2.46
CA LYS A 220 -5.05 -40.94 -1.45
C LYS A 220 -5.63 -40.11 -0.29
N ALA A 221 -4.92 -39.08 0.16
CA ALA A 221 -5.40 -38.14 1.17
C ALA A 221 -6.61 -37.33 0.66
N ALA A 222 -6.55 -36.80 -0.57
CA ALA A 222 -7.68 -36.08 -1.18
C ALA A 222 -8.93 -36.96 -1.33
N ALA A 223 -8.77 -38.24 -1.70
CA ALA A 223 -9.87 -39.21 -1.78
C ALA A 223 -10.48 -39.55 -0.40
N SER A 224 -9.69 -39.49 0.67
CA SER A 224 -10.19 -39.78 2.03
C SER A 224 -11.15 -38.70 2.57
N ILE A 225 -10.93 -37.44 2.18
CA ILE A 225 -11.76 -36.29 2.59
C ILE A 225 -13.16 -36.34 1.93
N GLU A 226 -13.28 -36.99 0.75
CA GLU A 226 -14.54 -37.14 -0.01
C GLU A 226 -15.55 -38.06 0.69
N THR A 227 -15.11 -38.91 1.63
CA THR A 227 -15.99 -39.84 2.35
C THR A 227 -16.82 -39.19 3.45
N ILE A 228 -16.60 -37.90 3.74
CA ILE A 228 -17.50 -37.10 4.59
C ILE A 228 -18.72 -36.72 3.75
N VAL A 229 -19.60 -37.70 3.53
CA VAL A 229 -20.84 -37.52 2.77
C VAL A 229 -21.81 -36.70 3.61
N PHE A 230 -21.90 -35.40 3.35
CA PHE A 230 -23.09 -34.64 3.69
C PHE A 230 -24.25 -35.24 2.90
N THR A 231 -25.09 -36.03 3.58
CA THR A 231 -26.29 -36.66 3.02
C THR A 231 -27.39 -35.62 2.83
N GLU A 232 -27.12 -34.61 2.00
CA GLU A 232 -28.14 -33.69 1.53
C GLU A 232 -28.96 -34.39 0.45
N LYS A 233 -30.26 -34.59 0.70
CA LYS A 233 -31.21 -35.20 -0.25
C LYS A 233 -31.29 -34.33 -1.50
N ARG A 234 -30.46 -34.61 -2.50
CA ARG A 234 -30.48 -33.94 -3.81
C ARG A 234 -31.69 -34.44 -4.60
N GLU A 235 -32.79 -33.69 -4.55
CA GLU A 235 -33.91 -33.90 -5.47
C GLU A 235 -33.41 -33.69 -6.90
N ARG A 236 -33.51 -34.74 -7.73
CA ARG A 236 -33.16 -34.68 -9.15
C ARG A 236 -34.20 -33.85 -9.89
N VAL A 237 -33.97 -32.54 -9.98
CA VAL A 237 -34.70 -31.70 -10.94
C VAL A 237 -34.28 -32.08 -12.37
N PRO A 238 -35.20 -32.49 -13.25
CA PRO A 238 -34.88 -32.88 -14.61
C PRO A 238 -34.32 -31.68 -15.39
N PHE A 239 -33.04 -31.77 -15.74
CA PHE A 239 -32.35 -30.74 -16.51
C PHE A 239 -32.85 -30.74 -17.95
N SER A 240 -33.58 -29.69 -18.34
CA SER A 240 -34.02 -29.46 -19.72
C SER A 240 -32.87 -28.91 -20.55
N LEU A 241 -32.41 -29.66 -21.57
CA LEU A 241 -31.36 -29.23 -22.51
C LEU A 241 -31.67 -27.90 -23.21
N SER A 242 -32.94 -27.53 -23.35
CA SER A 242 -33.34 -26.26 -23.95
C SER A 242 -32.94 -25.03 -23.12
N SER A 243 -32.74 -25.19 -21.81
CA SER A 243 -32.34 -24.09 -20.92
C SER A 243 -30.84 -23.80 -20.98
N PHE A 244 -30.03 -24.76 -21.44
CA PHE A 244 -28.57 -24.63 -21.45
C PHE A 244 -28.09 -23.63 -22.51
N CYS A 245 -28.64 -23.68 -23.74
CA CYS A 245 -28.24 -22.77 -24.82
C CYS A 245 -28.50 -21.30 -24.50
N HIS A 246 -29.60 -20.96 -23.83
CA HIS A 246 -29.90 -19.58 -23.47
C HIS A 246 -28.94 -19.03 -22.41
N ARG A 247 -28.52 -19.87 -21.45
CA ARG A 247 -27.56 -19.46 -20.42
C ARG A 247 -26.17 -19.22 -21.00
N SER A 248 -25.68 -20.11 -21.86
CA SER A 248 -24.39 -19.91 -22.53
C SER A 248 -24.40 -18.68 -23.45
N PHE A 249 -25.48 -18.44 -24.21
CA PHE A 249 -25.56 -17.25 -25.06
C PHE A 249 -25.59 -15.94 -24.25
N LEU A 250 -26.28 -15.94 -23.10
CA LEU A 250 -26.30 -14.80 -22.19
C LEU A 250 -24.91 -14.53 -21.59
N LEU A 251 -24.17 -15.57 -21.20
CA LEU A 251 -22.81 -15.41 -20.67
C LEU A 251 -21.84 -14.89 -21.73
N VAL A 252 -21.87 -15.43 -22.95
CA VAL A 252 -21.02 -14.95 -24.07
C VAL A 252 -21.34 -13.48 -24.41
N THR A 253 -22.61 -13.11 -24.46
CA THR A 253 -23.00 -11.72 -24.78
C THR A 253 -22.58 -10.74 -23.69
N ILE A 254 -22.72 -11.11 -22.42
CA ILE A 254 -22.21 -10.32 -21.29
C ILE A 254 -20.69 -10.15 -21.42
N ASN A 255 -19.95 -11.22 -21.64
CA ASN A 255 -18.49 -11.18 -21.85
C ASN A 255 -18.07 -10.24 -22.99
N PHE A 256 -18.75 -10.28 -24.14
CA PHE A 256 -18.45 -9.39 -25.27
C PHE A 256 -18.70 -7.91 -24.94
N ILE A 257 -19.79 -7.59 -24.25
CA ILE A 257 -20.09 -6.22 -23.82
C ILE A 257 -18.99 -5.71 -22.87
N LEU A 258 -18.53 -6.56 -21.97
CA LEU A 258 -17.51 -6.26 -20.97
C LEU A 258 -16.14 -6.02 -21.62
N ILE A 259 -15.72 -6.90 -22.54
CA ILE A 259 -14.49 -6.72 -23.34
C ILE A 259 -14.56 -5.41 -24.14
N ALA A 260 -15.70 -5.12 -24.79
CA ALA A 260 -15.88 -3.87 -25.51
C ALA A 260 -15.77 -2.64 -24.60
N PHE A 261 -16.21 -2.74 -23.34
CA PHE A 261 -16.08 -1.68 -22.35
C PHE A 261 -14.63 -1.48 -21.90
N ILE A 262 -13.90 -2.56 -21.62
CA ILE A 262 -12.47 -2.51 -21.29
C ILE A 262 -11.67 -1.91 -22.44
N VAL A 263 -11.87 -2.40 -23.67
CA VAL A 263 -11.20 -1.86 -24.86
C VAL A 263 -11.52 -0.38 -25.01
N LYS A 264 -12.77 0.04 -24.77
CA LYS A 264 -13.13 1.46 -24.79
C LYS A 264 -12.41 2.27 -23.71
N ILE A 265 -12.27 1.76 -22.49
CA ILE A 265 -11.52 2.42 -21.41
C ILE A 265 -10.03 2.51 -21.78
N SER A 266 -9.42 1.40 -22.20
CA SER A 266 -8.00 1.35 -22.58
C SER A 266 -7.70 2.24 -23.78
N VAL A 267 -8.53 2.22 -24.83
CA VAL A 267 -8.39 3.12 -25.98
C VAL A 267 -8.56 4.57 -25.56
N ASN A 268 -9.51 4.88 -24.68
CA ASN A 268 -9.66 6.25 -24.18
C ASN A 268 -8.47 6.69 -23.31
N GLN A 269 -7.86 5.79 -22.52
CA GLN A 269 -6.67 6.11 -21.74
C GLN A 269 -5.44 6.34 -22.64
N VAL A 270 -5.21 5.44 -23.59
CA VAL A 270 -4.02 5.48 -24.46
C VAL A 270 -4.12 6.58 -25.53
N PHE A 271 -5.29 6.77 -26.15
CA PHE A 271 -5.42 7.69 -27.29
C PHE A 271 -5.97 9.08 -26.96
N ARG A 272 -6.62 9.27 -25.79
CA ARG A 272 -7.06 10.61 -25.36
C ARG A 272 -6.27 11.03 -24.13
N GLU A 273 -5.01 11.39 -24.37
CA GLU A 273 -4.14 12.20 -23.48
C GLU A 273 -4.57 12.18 -22.00
N ASN A 274 -4.57 11.00 -21.40
CA ASN A 274 -4.80 10.83 -19.97
C ASN A 274 -6.11 11.46 -19.42
N TYR A 275 -7.22 11.36 -20.16
CA TYR A 275 -8.52 11.96 -19.76
C TYR A 275 -8.95 11.66 -18.32
N TYR A 276 -8.73 10.43 -17.84
CA TYR A 276 -9.09 10.03 -16.47
C TYR A 276 -8.21 10.71 -15.41
N PHE A 277 -6.93 10.96 -15.73
CA PHE A 277 -6.03 11.68 -14.86
C PHE A 277 -6.54 13.12 -14.65
N TRP A 278 -6.86 13.82 -15.74
CA TRP A 278 -7.43 15.18 -15.68
C TRP A 278 -8.76 15.25 -14.93
N LEU A 279 -9.57 14.19 -14.97
CA LEU A 279 -10.82 14.13 -14.20
C LEU A 279 -10.56 13.98 -12.69
N LYS A 280 -9.53 13.22 -12.31
CA LYS A 280 -9.13 13.00 -10.91
C LYS A 280 -8.33 14.18 -10.34
N HIS A 281 -7.51 14.82 -11.17
CA HIS A 281 -6.63 15.94 -10.82
C HIS A 281 -6.84 17.14 -11.76
N PRO A 282 -8.01 17.82 -11.71
CA PRO A 282 -8.34 18.89 -12.64
C PRO A 282 -7.42 20.13 -12.54
N PHE A 283 -6.63 20.23 -11.46
CA PHE A 283 -5.72 21.35 -11.21
C PHE A 283 -4.23 20.96 -11.34
N CYS A 284 -3.92 19.70 -11.64
CA CYS A 284 -2.54 19.26 -11.84
C CYS A 284 -2.13 19.51 -13.29
N THR A 285 -1.34 20.55 -13.54
CA THR A 285 -0.86 20.91 -14.87
C THR A 285 0.54 20.34 -15.11
N ILE A 286 0.60 19.07 -15.49
CA ILE A 286 1.87 18.37 -15.79
C ILE A 286 1.90 17.92 -17.26
N ALA A 287 3.10 17.86 -17.84
CA ALA A 287 3.30 17.44 -19.21
C ALA A 287 3.44 15.91 -19.32
N ASP A 288 4.19 15.29 -18.42
CA ASP A 288 4.39 13.83 -18.39
C ASP A 288 3.65 13.21 -17.23
N ILE A 289 2.56 12.49 -17.51
CA ILE A 289 1.70 11.89 -16.49
C ILE A 289 2.23 10.54 -16.00
N HIS A 290 3.19 9.94 -16.72
CA HIS A 290 3.76 8.64 -16.33
C HIS A 290 4.63 8.70 -15.07
N ARG A 291 5.02 9.92 -14.69
CA ARG A 291 5.75 10.24 -13.48
C ARG A 291 4.88 10.24 -12.22
N ILE A 292 3.57 10.45 -12.36
CA ILE A 292 2.68 10.40 -11.20
C ILE A 292 2.50 8.98 -10.70
N ALA A 293 2.71 8.76 -9.40
CA ALA A 293 2.57 7.47 -8.74
C ALA A 293 3.53 6.39 -9.29
N ASP A 294 4.72 6.79 -9.74
CA ASP A 294 5.75 5.88 -10.25
C ASP A 294 6.66 5.33 -9.14
N GLY A 295 6.49 5.81 -7.91
CA GLY A 295 7.26 5.45 -6.72
C GLY A 295 8.52 6.29 -6.52
N ILE A 296 8.73 7.35 -7.32
CA ILE A 296 9.84 8.30 -7.23
C ILE A 296 9.23 9.68 -6.98
N CYS A 297 9.81 10.46 -6.06
CA CYS A 297 9.35 11.83 -5.85
C CYS A 297 9.96 12.75 -6.91
N ASP A 298 9.19 13.13 -7.93
CA ASP A 298 9.68 13.95 -9.04
C ASP A 298 9.81 15.46 -8.71
N GLY A 299 9.39 15.90 -7.53
CA GLY A 299 9.54 17.31 -7.11
C GLY A 299 8.71 18.31 -7.94
N GLY A 300 9.06 19.60 -7.88
CA GLY A 300 8.49 20.64 -8.75
C GLY A 300 6.96 20.69 -8.81
N VAL A 301 6.40 20.61 -10.03
CA VAL A 301 4.94 20.64 -10.27
C VAL A 301 4.25 19.34 -9.81
N TYR A 302 4.96 18.22 -9.82
CA TYR A 302 4.48 16.90 -9.37
C TYR A 302 4.29 16.89 -7.85
N ASN A 303 5.26 17.43 -7.13
CA ASN A 303 5.20 17.60 -5.68
C ASN A 303 4.36 18.82 -5.23
N SER A 304 3.20 19.02 -5.85
CA SER A 304 2.26 20.07 -5.47
C SER A 304 0.99 19.46 -4.86
N TRP A 305 0.33 20.19 -3.94
CA TRP A 305 -0.95 19.74 -3.38
C TRP A 305 -2.03 19.55 -4.47
N ARG A 306 -1.91 20.24 -5.61
CA ARG A 306 -2.81 20.08 -6.77
C ARG A 306 -2.63 18.73 -7.46
N CYS A 307 -1.40 18.23 -7.48
CA CYS A 307 -1.03 16.89 -7.95
C CYS A 307 -0.99 15.87 -6.81
N LYS A 308 -1.48 16.23 -5.61
CA LYS A 308 -1.46 15.42 -4.39
C LYS A 308 -0.06 14.90 -4.04
N TYR A 309 0.94 15.75 -4.18
CA TYR A 309 2.32 15.41 -3.83
C TYR A 309 2.77 14.12 -4.52
N ASP A 310 2.61 14.12 -5.84
CA ASP A 310 2.96 12.98 -6.67
C ASP A 310 2.14 11.71 -6.34
N GLU A 311 0.83 11.90 -6.10
CA GLU A 311 -0.08 10.85 -5.59
C GLU A 311 0.43 10.09 -4.35
N GLY A 312 1.23 10.77 -3.53
CA GLY A 312 1.77 10.28 -2.28
C GLY A 312 3.25 9.87 -2.36
N ASP A 313 3.87 9.84 -3.54
CA ASP A 313 5.29 9.47 -3.66
C ASP A 313 6.21 10.48 -2.95
N CYS A 314 5.76 11.74 -2.82
CA CYS A 314 6.47 12.79 -2.08
C CYS A 314 5.98 13.02 -0.64
N ASP A 315 5.08 12.20 -0.08
CA ASP A 315 4.53 12.44 1.26
C ASP A 315 5.61 12.35 2.36
N GLU A 316 6.54 11.40 2.22
CA GLU A 316 7.65 11.24 3.17
C GLU A 316 8.58 12.47 3.14
N PHE A 317 8.88 12.99 1.93
CA PHE A 317 9.67 14.22 1.76
C PHE A 317 9.01 15.42 2.43
N ASN A 318 7.73 15.66 2.13
CA ASN A 318 7.01 16.81 2.68
C ASN A 318 6.84 16.71 4.21
N THR A 319 6.81 15.48 4.74
CA THR A 319 6.77 15.23 6.18
C THR A 319 8.14 15.51 6.84
N ALA A 320 9.23 15.10 6.19
CA ALA A 320 10.59 15.33 6.68
C ALA A 320 11.00 16.81 6.58
N TYR A 321 10.52 17.51 5.55
CA TYR A 321 10.93 18.88 5.20
C TYR A 321 9.71 19.82 5.05
N PRO A 322 8.94 20.05 6.12
CA PRO A 322 7.69 20.82 6.04
C PRO A 322 7.89 22.31 5.70
N ASN A 323 9.12 22.81 5.88
CA ASN A 323 9.50 24.20 5.56
C ASN A 323 10.11 24.35 4.17
N CYS A 324 10.24 23.26 3.40
CA CYS A 324 10.74 23.32 2.04
C CYS A 324 9.65 23.88 1.12
N GLU A 325 9.56 25.21 1.02
CA GLU A 325 8.58 25.90 0.17
C GLU A 325 9.00 25.87 -1.30
N ILE A 326 8.88 24.72 -1.95
CA ILE A 326 8.99 24.61 -3.42
C ILE A 326 7.60 24.84 -4.03
N GLN A 327 7.02 25.99 -3.75
CA GLN A 327 5.74 26.34 -4.34
C GLN A 327 6.01 27.07 -5.67
N ASP A 328 5.68 26.41 -6.78
CA ASP A 328 5.53 27.02 -8.10
C ASP A 328 6.81 27.38 -8.88
N ILE A 329 7.77 26.46 -9.00
CA ILE A 329 8.75 26.57 -10.09
C ILE A 329 8.05 26.07 -11.37
N TYR A 330 7.56 27.01 -12.18
CA TYR A 330 6.82 26.77 -13.43
C TYR A 330 7.68 26.17 -14.57
N PHE A 331 8.87 25.66 -14.26
CA PHE A 331 9.81 25.18 -15.28
C PHE A 331 9.77 23.66 -15.40
N ASP A 332 9.76 23.20 -16.65
CA ASP A 332 9.74 21.81 -17.14
C ASP A 332 10.97 20.96 -16.71
N TYR A 333 11.78 21.47 -15.78
CA TYR A 333 12.83 20.73 -15.11
C TYR A 333 12.29 20.31 -13.75
N SER A 334 11.87 19.05 -13.67
CA SER A 334 11.65 18.35 -12.41
C SER A 334 13.00 17.85 -11.94
N PRO A 335 13.67 18.51 -10.98
CA PRO A 335 14.85 17.94 -10.37
C PRO A 335 14.42 16.66 -9.67
N VAL A 336 15.06 15.56 -10.03
CA VAL A 336 14.84 14.29 -9.37
C VAL A 336 15.56 14.39 -8.03
N LEU A 337 14.82 14.30 -6.94
CA LEU A 337 15.41 14.30 -5.62
C LEU A 337 16.05 12.93 -5.34
N GLY A 338 17.30 12.89 -4.88
CA GLY A 338 17.96 11.64 -4.54
C GLY A 338 18.59 10.90 -5.72
N ASP A 339 18.92 11.61 -6.81
CA ASP A 339 19.50 11.02 -8.02
C ASP A 339 21.05 11.02 -8.04
N GLY A 340 21.66 11.54 -6.99
CA GLY A 340 23.11 11.68 -6.81
C GLY A 340 23.72 12.88 -7.54
N ILE A 341 22.91 13.76 -8.14
CA ILE A 341 23.38 14.94 -8.88
C ILE A 341 23.06 16.18 -8.05
N CYS A 342 24.09 16.96 -7.68
CA CYS A 342 23.87 18.28 -7.05
C CYS A 342 23.24 19.21 -8.09
N GLU A 343 21.92 19.31 -8.11
CA GLU A 343 21.17 20.22 -8.97
C GLU A 343 21.03 21.59 -8.27
N SER A 344 20.44 22.56 -8.96
CA SER A 344 20.57 23.99 -8.58
C SER A 344 20.04 24.33 -7.18
N SER A 345 20.47 25.49 -6.67
CA SER A 345 20.26 26.04 -5.31
C SER A 345 18.85 26.08 -4.71
N LEU A 346 17.80 25.71 -5.45
CA LEU A 346 16.42 25.73 -4.95
C LEU A 346 16.16 24.61 -3.95
N TYR A 347 16.67 23.40 -4.20
CA TYR A 347 16.49 22.23 -3.33
C TYR A 347 17.69 21.98 -2.42
N ASN A 348 18.83 22.56 -2.79
CA ASN A 348 20.08 22.47 -2.05
C ASN A 348 20.16 23.50 -0.91
N ASN A 349 19.18 23.47 -0.01
CA ASN A 349 19.17 24.29 1.19
C ASN A 349 18.77 23.45 2.42
N TYR A 350 19.03 23.98 3.61
CA TYR A 350 18.82 23.25 4.87
C TYR A 350 17.35 22.95 5.16
N GLU A 351 16.42 23.76 4.65
CA GLU A 351 14.97 23.56 4.83
C GLU A 351 14.45 22.42 3.96
N CYS A 352 15.15 22.14 2.85
CA CYS A 352 14.87 21.10 1.87
C CYS A 352 15.78 19.86 1.98
N GLY A 353 16.58 19.76 3.04
CA GLY A 353 17.39 18.57 3.30
C GLY A 353 18.56 18.35 2.35
N TYR A 354 18.99 19.41 1.64
CA TYR A 354 20.08 19.33 0.67
C TYR A 354 19.91 18.18 -0.35
N GLU A 355 18.81 18.18 -1.09
CA GLU A 355 18.55 17.17 -2.15
C GLU A 355 18.63 15.72 -1.63
N PHE A 356 18.00 15.43 -0.49
CA PHE A 356 17.85 14.07 0.04
C PHE A 356 19.15 13.31 0.37
N GLY A 357 20.28 14.01 0.52
CA GLY A 357 21.55 13.35 0.78
C GLY A 357 22.31 12.93 -0.47
N ASP A 358 21.97 13.49 -1.64
CA ASP A 358 22.85 13.51 -2.81
C ASP A 358 24.18 14.22 -2.53
N VAL A 359 24.21 14.98 -1.44
CA VAL A 359 25.37 15.54 -0.77
C VAL A 359 25.36 15.08 0.69
N GLY A 360 26.49 14.58 1.22
CA GLY A 360 26.58 14.22 2.64
C GLY A 360 26.61 12.73 3.02
N ASP A 361 27.18 11.85 2.19
CA ASP A 361 27.29 10.41 2.47
C ASP A 361 28.45 10.03 3.42
N GLY A 362 29.12 11.02 4.00
CA GLY A 362 30.33 10.91 4.81
C GLY A 362 31.62 10.89 3.99
N ILE A 363 31.54 10.96 2.66
CA ILE A 363 32.67 10.95 1.75
C ILE A 363 32.78 12.33 1.11
N CYS A 364 33.97 12.94 1.11
CA CYS A 364 34.15 14.22 0.45
C CYS A 364 34.23 14.07 -1.08
N HIS A 365 33.16 14.45 -1.76
CA HIS A 365 33.10 14.57 -3.21
C HIS A 365 33.69 15.92 -3.66
N GLY A 366 34.75 15.86 -4.46
CA GLY A 366 35.34 17.06 -5.05
C GLY A 366 34.44 17.72 -6.11
N GLY A 367 34.88 18.86 -6.63
CA GLY A 367 34.31 19.52 -7.79
C GLY A 367 33.18 20.46 -7.39
N TRP A 368 32.00 20.23 -7.96
CA TRP A 368 30.80 21.02 -7.67
C TRP A 368 30.24 20.75 -6.26
N TYR A 369 30.33 19.50 -5.80
CA TYR A 369 29.89 19.09 -4.46
C TYR A 369 30.69 19.81 -3.37
N ASN A 370 32.00 19.94 -3.54
CA ASN A 370 32.86 20.73 -2.65
C ASN A 370 32.82 22.26 -2.93
N SER A 371 31.66 22.82 -3.25
CA SER A 371 31.44 24.26 -3.39
C SER A 371 30.67 24.82 -2.20
N ASN A 372 30.69 26.15 -2.04
CA ASN A 372 29.82 26.79 -1.04
C ASN A 372 28.33 26.66 -1.41
N GLN A 373 28.00 26.50 -2.70
CA GLN A 373 26.61 26.26 -3.13
C GLN A 373 26.11 24.88 -2.68
N CYS A 374 26.92 23.83 -2.84
CA CYS A 374 26.61 22.48 -2.34
C CYS A 374 27.07 22.26 -0.88
N ASN A 375 27.22 23.34 -0.10
CA ASN A 375 27.61 23.33 1.32
C ASN A 375 28.83 22.45 1.66
N SER A 376 29.83 22.42 0.77
CA SER A 376 31.00 21.55 0.88
C SER A 376 30.63 20.08 1.07
N ASP A 377 29.77 19.58 0.18
CA ASP A 377 29.23 18.22 0.17
C ASP A 377 28.49 17.90 1.47
N ALA A 378 27.47 18.73 1.77
CA ALA A 378 26.74 18.73 3.04
C ALA A 378 27.65 18.62 4.29
N ARG A 379 28.82 19.25 4.19
CA ARG A 379 29.88 19.39 5.20
C ARG A 379 30.90 18.25 5.26
N ASP A 380 30.81 17.22 4.42
CA ASP A 380 31.81 16.15 4.39
C ASP A 380 33.20 16.65 3.98
N CYS A 381 33.24 17.66 3.10
CA CYS A 381 34.48 18.30 2.69
C CYS A 381 34.98 19.39 3.64
N VAL A 382 34.32 19.67 4.77
CA VAL A 382 34.76 20.75 5.69
C VAL A 382 36.15 20.49 6.26
N SER A 383 36.45 19.24 6.63
CA SER A 383 37.77 18.88 7.17
C SER A 383 38.87 19.08 6.12
N PHE A 384 38.60 18.68 4.87
CA PHE A 384 39.46 18.90 3.71
C PHE A 384 39.68 20.39 3.44
N ASN A 385 38.62 21.19 3.41
CA ASN A 385 38.70 22.64 3.15
C ASN A 385 39.45 23.40 4.24
N ILE A 386 39.35 22.96 5.50
CA ILE A 386 40.15 23.51 6.60
C ILE A 386 41.64 23.17 6.42
N LYS A 387 41.95 21.94 5.99
CA LYS A 387 43.33 21.47 5.76
C LYS A 387 43.96 22.14 4.54
N TYR A 388 43.17 22.39 3.49
CA TYR A 388 43.60 22.95 2.20
C TYR A 388 42.79 24.18 1.80
N PRO A 389 42.92 25.32 2.51
CA PRO A 389 42.09 26.51 2.29
C PRO A 389 42.32 27.18 0.93
N ARG A 390 43.40 26.83 0.22
CA ARG A 390 43.70 27.31 -1.14
C ARG A 390 43.22 26.35 -2.23
N CYS A 391 42.73 25.18 -1.86
CA CYS A 391 42.11 24.22 -2.77
C CYS A 391 40.65 24.56 -3.11
N ALA A 392 40.16 25.73 -2.68
CA ALA A 392 38.86 26.22 -3.08
C ALA A 392 38.83 26.34 -4.61
N ILE A 393 38.24 25.33 -5.27
CA ILE A 393 37.93 25.42 -6.67
C ILE A 393 36.77 26.38 -6.73
N ASP A 394 37.04 27.63 -7.11
CA ASP A 394 36.01 28.54 -7.57
C ASP A 394 35.30 27.85 -8.75
N ALA A 395 34.21 27.14 -8.44
CA ALA A 395 33.43 26.35 -9.39
C ALA A 395 32.95 27.19 -10.58
N GLU A 396 32.95 28.51 -10.42
CA GLU A 396 32.58 29.49 -11.44
C GLU A 396 33.51 29.54 -12.66
N LYS A 397 34.76 29.05 -12.60
CA LYS A 397 35.72 29.38 -13.68
C LYS A 397 35.95 28.36 -14.80
N LYS A 398 35.73 27.04 -14.64
CA LYS A 398 36.21 26.08 -15.67
C LYS A 398 35.51 24.71 -15.77
N LEU A 399 34.22 24.57 -15.43
CA LEU A 399 33.51 23.32 -15.73
C LEU A 399 32.52 23.57 -16.87
N ASP A 400 32.73 22.84 -17.97
CA ASP A 400 31.84 22.82 -19.12
C ASP A 400 30.58 22.06 -18.71
N PRO A 401 29.41 22.74 -18.60
CA PRO A 401 28.17 22.11 -18.17
C PRO A 401 27.67 21.05 -19.16
N THR A 402 28.26 20.94 -20.36
CA THR A 402 27.84 19.97 -21.39
C THR A 402 28.48 18.58 -21.25
N ASN A 403 29.37 18.36 -20.27
CA ASN A 403 29.99 17.06 -20.04
C ASN A 403 29.78 16.52 -18.61
N PRO A 404 28.57 16.02 -18.30
CA PRO A 404 28.21 15.51 -16.98
C PRO A 404 28.86 14.17 -16.61
N LEU A 405 29.54 13.48 -17.53
CA LEU A 405 30.15 12.15 -17.30
C LEU A 405 31.56 12.19 -16.70
N ARG A 406 31.98 13.30 -16.09
CA ARG A 406 33.23 13.29 -15.33
C ARG A 406 33.00 12.62 -14.00
N VAL A 407 33.66 11.48 -13.80
CA VAL A 407 33.85 10.85 -12.49
C VAL A 407 34.21 11.94 -11.49
N VAL A 408 33.33 12.17 -10.53
CA VAL A 408 33.55 13.12 -9.45
C VAL A 408 34.74 12.61 -8.65
N PRO A 409 35.85 13.35 -8.56
CA PRO A 409 37.01 12.88 -7.81
C PRO A 409 36.62 12.81 -6.34
N ILE A 410 36.62 11.60 -5.79
CA ILE A 410 36.49 11.37 -4.36
C ILE A 410 37.83 11.77 -3.72
N VAL A 411 37.76 12.50 -2.61
CA VAL A 411 38.94 13.01 -1.93
C VAL A 411 39.30 12.11 -0.75
N GLY A 412 40.51 11.53 -0.77
CA GLY A 412 41.03 10.72 0.34
C GLY A 412 40.60 9.25 0.30
N ASP A 413 40.21 8.72 -0.86
CA ASP A 413 39.80 7.32 -1.03
C ASP A 413 40.98 6.37 -1.35
N GLY A 414 42.19 6.91 -1.46
CA GLY A 414 43.40 6.18 -1.84
C GLY A 414 43.53 5.93 -3.35
N ILE A 415 42.62 6.45 -4.19
CA ILE A 415 42.65 6.32 -5.63
C ILE A 415 43.06 7.64 -6.26
N CYS A 416 44.23 7.66 -6.92
CA CYS A 416 44.71 8.87 -7.57
C CYS A 416 43.81 9.26 -8.77
N SER A 417 42.87 10.16 -8.53
CA SER A 417 42.01 10.75 -9.55
C SER A 417 42.73 11.94 -10.20
N SER A 418 43.10 11.81 -11.48
CA SER A 418 43.74 12.90 -12.23
C SER A 418 42.71 14.02 -12.51
N GLY A 419 42.65 15.02 -11.63
CA GLY A 419 41.67 16.10 -11.72
C GLY A 419 42.16 17.43 -11.14
N LEU A 420 41.25 18.38 -10.96
CA LEU A 420 41.54 19.70 -10.43
C LEU A 420 42.14 19.66 -9.01
N TYR A 421 41.89 18.58 -8.24
CA TYR A 421 42.42 18.36 -6.89
C TYR A 421 43.84 17.77 -6.86
N ASN A 422 44.40 17.33 -8.00
CA ASN A 422 45.76 16.79 -8.06
C ASN A 422 46.80 17.91 -8.22
N ASN A 423 46.89 18.80 -7.23
CA ASN A 423 47.90 19.86 -7.17
C ASN A 423 48.37 20.08 -5.72
N GLU A 424 49.45 20.83 -5.54
CA GLU A 424 50.07 21.06 -4.22
C GLU A 424 49.15 21.82 -3.25
N ASP A 425 48.41 22.83 -3.73
CA ASP A 425 47.45 23.59 -2.92
C ASP A 425 46.29 22.70 -2.41
N CYS A 426 46.02 21.60 -3.10
CA CYS A 426 45.01 20.59 -2.78
C CYS A 426 45.56 19.32 -2.13
N GLY A 427 46.84 19.31 -1.74
CA GLY A 427 47.47 18.15 -1.12
C GLY A 427 47.52 16.91 -2.01
N PHE A 428 47.39 17.06 -3.33
CA PHE A 428 47.34 15.97 -4.31
C PHE A 428 46.22 14.97 -4.01
N VAL A 429 44.98 15.47 -3.91
CA VAL A 429 43.79 14.69 -3.55
C VAL A 429 43.94 14.07 -2.15
N ASP A 430 44.21 14.91 -1.15
CA ASP A 430 44.48 14.51 0.25
C ASP A 430 45.54 13.39 0.45
N GLY A 431 46.48 13.28 -0.49
CA GLY A 431 47.54 12.30 -0.45
C GLY A 431 47.40 11.16 -1.46
N ASP A 432 46.22 10.96 -2.07
CA ASP A 432 45.95 9.83 -2.97
C ASP A 432 46.91 9.80 -4.17
N CYS A 433 47.31 10.97 -4.67
CA CYS A 433 48.23 11.10 -5.80
C CYS A 433 49.70 11.33 -5.43
N THR A 434 50.08 11.30 -4.14
CA THR A 434 51.47 11.60 -3.72
C THR A 434 52.49 10.62 -4.30
N GLN A 435 52.18 9.31 -4.33
CA GLN A 435 53.07 8.29 -4.92
C GLN A 435 53.22 8.47 -6.43
N CYS A 436 52.13 8.81 -7.12
CA CYS A 436 52.14 9.07 -8.56
C CYS A 436 53.03 10.27 -8.90
N ASN A 437 52.91 11.37 -8.15
CA ASN A 437 53.65 12.60 -8.41
C ASN A 437 55.14 12.50 -8.03
N ALA A 438 55.48 11.77 -6.95
CA ALA A 438 56.87 11.48 -6.62
C ALA A 438 57.61 10.79 -7.78
N SER A 439 56.94 9.84 -8.46
CA SER A 439 57.50 9.13 -9.61
C SER A 439 57.71 10.00 -10.86
N ILE A 440 57.07 11.17 -10.92
CA ILE A 440 57.21 12.14 -12.02
C ILE A 440 58.39 13.09 -11.74
N GLU A 441 58.59 13.52 -10.50
CA GLU A 441 59.74 14.35 -10.13
C GLU A 441 61.06 13.61 -10.32
N ASP A 442 61.11 12.31 -9.97
CA ASP A 442 62.28 11.47 -10.23
C ASP A 442 62.62 11.36 -11.73
N ARG A 443 61.62 11.51 -12.61
CA ARG A 443 61.81 11.51 -14.07
C ARG A 443 62.14 12.88 -14.66
N LYS A 444 61.86 13.98 -13.95
CA LYS A 444 62.28 15.33 -14.38
C LYS A 444 63.80 15.51 -14.36
N TRP A 445 64.53 14.71 -13.58
CA TRP A 445 66.00 14.71 -13.57
C TRP A 445 66.63 13.90 -14.71
N LEU A 446 65.83 13.11 -15.44
CA LEU A 446 66.27 12.25 -16.54
C LEU A 446 66.06 12.87 -17.93
N LEU A 447 65.43 14.04 -18.01
CA LEU A 447 65.26 14.87 -19.21
C LEU A 447 66.03 16.17 -19.02
#